data_AF-A0A9W6GJ66-F1
#
_entry.id   AF-A0A9W6GJ66-F1
#
_cell.length_a   1.000
_cell.length_b   1.000
_cell.length_c   1.000
_cell.angle_alpha   90.00
_cell.angle_beta   90.00
_cell.angle_gamma   90.00
#
_symmetry.space_group_name_H-M   'P 1'
#
loop_
_entity.id
_entity.type
_entity.pdbx_description
1 polymer ?
#
loop_
_entity_poly.entity_id
_entity_poly.type
_entity_poly.pdbx_seq_one_letter_code
_entity_poly.pdbx_strand_id
1 'polypeptide(L)'
;MRKLKKSLNKRLKTLEEAKNYYFNYNKTYKEIENLKSLKIKIDLETLFLRNYNEKRQEFYSVELLNRWNSRNFERDSEIGLVVVDRNFRILDNFEGVCTAFLLELDEIEISIDFSREVSEGTAIGDLSKDECRAFIELKNRCHSEAVSIVWAPAIKHIDEIKEEIEKNYPILKTYNIAFKDKDAFANYVKKIYEYDGTEEFIRIKTERLVKSEFRIIGIIYEIGDLQIDSKKGDSIKVGNLKDHIRRSYRERVDNYIFDVVYHAAFSREECLHLSEVLKDAEKYGGEFL
;
A
#
# COMPACT_ATOMS: atom_id res chain seq x y z
N MET A 1 -0.44 16.34 -8.95
CA MET A 1 1.02 16.19 -8.68
C MET A 1 1.56 16.96 -7.47
N ARG A 2 1.19 18.23 -7.24
CA ARG A 2 1.70 19.04 -6.11
C ARG A 2 1.51 18.43 -4.72
N LYS A 3 0.41 17.69 -4.47
CA LYS A 3 0.12 17.00 -3.19
C LYS A 3 0.90 15.69 -3.00
N LEU A 4 1.14 14.91 -4.06
CA LEU A 4 1.92 13.67 -4.00
C LEU A 4 3.43 13.95 -3.99
N LYS A 5 3.90 14.92 -4.78
CA LYS A 5 5.24 15.48 -4.66
C LYS A 5 5.42 16.18 -3.31
N LYS A 6 4.38 16.77 -2.72
CA LYS A 6 4.40 17.22 -1.32
C LYS A 6 4.45 16.08 -0.32
N SER A 7 3.82 14.93 -0.55
CA SER A 7 3.82 13.79 0.38
C SER A 7 5.11 12.97 0.27
N LEU A 8 5.62 12.71 -0.94
CA LEU A 8 6.95 12.14 -1.17
C LEU A 8 8.05 13.11 -0.80
N ASN A 9 8.00 14.40 -1.16
CA ASN A 9 8.88 15.43 -0.58
C ASN A 9 8.43 15.86 0.83
N LYS A 10 7.54 15.14 1.51
CA LYS A 10 7.31 15.25 2.96
C LYS A 10 7.83 13.99 3.64
N ARG A 11 7.78 12.82 3.02
CA ARG A 11 8.37 11.55 3.49
C ARG A 11 9.88 11.50 3.23
N LEU A 12 10.34 11.84 2.03
CA LEU A 12 11.74 12.16 1.71
C LEU A 12 12.18 13.41 2.44
N LYS A 13 11.34 14.43 2.66
CA LYS A 13 11.75 15.58 3.50
C LYS A 13 11.65 15.27 4.99
N THR A 14 10.91 14.28 5.48
CA THR A 14 10.94 13.81 6.88
C THR A 14 12.06 12.81 7.08
N LEU A 15 12.46 12.04 6.05
CA LEU A 15 13.64 11.19 6.06
C LEU A 15 14.92 12.00 5.79
N GLU A 16 14.86 13.00 4.92
CA GLU A 16 15.89 14.02 4.71
C GLU A 16 15.83 15.09 5.78
N GLU A 17 14.76 15.33 6.53
CA GLU A 17 14.76 16.17 7.73
C GLU A 17 15.18 15.29 8.89
N ALA A 18 14.85 14.01 9.00
CA ALA A 18 15.48 13.14 9.99
C ALA A 18 16.98 13.03 9.70
N LYS A 19 17.38 12.86 8.43
CA LYS A 19 18.77 12.83 7.95
C LYS A 19 19.43 14.22 7.98
N ASN A 20 18.76 15.31 7.65
CA ASN A 20 19.25 16.70 7.74
C ASN A 20 19.07 17.28 9.13
N TYR A 21 18.37 16.64 10.06
CA TYR A 21 18.42 16.90 11.49
C TYR A 21 19.57 16.07 12.06
N TYR A 22 19.85 14.89 11.51
CA TYR A 22 21.12 14.15 11.65
C TYR A 22 22.34 14.90 11.09
N PHE A 23 22.19 15.77 10.08
CA PHE A 23 23.28 16.49 9.39
C PHE A 23 23.31 18.03 9.63
N ASN A 24 22.18 18.68 9.92
CA ASN A 24 22.07 20.14 10.19
C ASN A 24 21.72 20.47 11.65
N TYR A 25 21.57 19.50 12.56
CA TYR A 25 21.87 19.84 13.96
C TYR A 25 23.37 20.09 14.03
N ASN A 26 23.77 21.26 14.53
CA ASN A 26 25.15 21.64 14.85
C ASN A 26 25.79 20.77 15.96
N LYS A 27 25.31 19.54 16.13
CA LYS A 27 25.82 18.51 17.01
C LYS A 27 26.34 17.39 16.13
N THR A 28 27.62 17.06 16.27
CA THR A 28 28.22 15.94 15.52
C THR A 28 27.45 14.63 15.79
N TYR A 29 27.50 13.64 14.89
CA TYR A 29 26.92 12.30 15.10
C TYR A 29 27.24 11.73 16.51
N LYS A 30 28.46 11.99 17.01
CA LYS A 30 28.94 11.69 18.37
C LYS A 30 28.15 12.35 19.51
N GLU A 31 27.56 13.52 19.28
CA GLU A 31 26.78 14.25 20.29
C GLU A 31 25.31 13.80 20.33
N ILE A 32 24.79 13.23 19.24
CA ILE A 32 23.48 12.58 19.19
C ILE A 32 23.56 11.19 19.84
N GLU A 33 24.67 10.46 19.68
CA GLU A 33 24.93 9.23 20.44
C GLU A 33 24.95 9.46 21.97
N ASN A 34 25.20 10.70 22.42
CA ASN A 34 25.13 11.09 23.83
C ASN A 34 23.71 11.46 24.30
N LEU A 35 22.72 11.52 23.41
CA LEU A 35 21.33 11.73 23.80
C LEU A 35 20.75 10.42 24.34
N LYS A 36 20.13 10.46 25.51
CA LYS A 36 19.41 9.31 26.07
C LYS A 36 18.19 8.92 25.23
N SER A 37 17.50 9.92 24.66
CA SER A 37 16.35 9.68 23.80
C SER A 37 16.02 10.84 22.83
N LEU A 38 15.36 10.52 21.72
CA LEU A 38 14.86 11.48 20.72
C LEU A 38 13.39 11.21 20.39
N LYS A 39 12.51 12.20 20.49
CA LYS A 39 11.09 12.07 20.12
C LYS A 39 10.81 12.53 18.70
N ILE A 40 10.13 11.71 17.91
CA ILE A 40 9.68 12.04 16.55
C ILE A 40 8.29 11.44 16.27
N LYS A 41 7.61 11.91 15.22
CA LYS A 41 6.44 11.24 14.66
C LYS A 41 6.85 10.38 13.48
N ILE A 42 6.28 9.18 13.40
CA ILE A 42 6.52 8.24 12.30
C ILE A 42 5.20 7.70 11.76
N ASP A 43 5.16 7.47 10.45
CA ASP A 43 4.10 6.74 9.76
C ASP A 43 3.93 5.35 10.40
N LEU A 44 2.72 5.04 10.85
CA LEU A 44 2.43 3.86 11.67
C LEU A 44 2.72 2.55 10.90
N GLU A 45 2.39 2.53 9.60
CA GLU A 45 2.70 1.40 8.71
C GLU A 45 4.22 1.20 8.60
N THR A 46 4.98 2.28 8.45
CA THR A 46 6.45 2.24 8.40
C THR A 46 7.04 1.67 9.68
N LEU A 47 6.55 2.09 10.85
CA LEU A 47 7.00 1.56 12.14
C LEU A 47 6.74 0.05 12.24
N PHE A 48 5.56 -0.39 11.82
CA PHE A 48 5.20 -1.80 11.85
C PHE A 48 6.05 -2.68 10.92
N LEU A 49 6.25 -2.24 9.67
CA LEU A 49 7.07 -2.97 8.70
C LEU A 49 8.54 -3.10 9.15
N ARG A 50 9.07 -2.12 9.90
CA ARG A 50 10.42 -2.18 10.49
C ARG A 50 10.57 -3.24 11.57
N ASN A 51 9.46 -3.73 12.11
CA ASN A 51 9.43 -4.76 13.14
C ASN A 51 9.23 -6.18 12.58
N TYR A 52 9.14 -6.33 11.25
CA TYR A 52 9.02 -7.61 10.56
C TYR A 52 10.29 -7.94 9.77
N ASN A 53 10.80 -9.16 9.94
CA ASN A 53 11.89 -9.71 9.15
C ASN A 53 11.34 -10.56 8.02
N GLU A 54 11.27 -9.97 6.82
CA GLU A 54 10.71 -10.63 5.64
C GLU A 54 11.44 -11.92 5.25
N LYS A 55 12.77 -11.97 5.41
CA LYS A 55 13.57 -13.15 5.04
C LYS A 55 13.29 -14.34 5.96
N ARG A 56 13.01 -14.06 7.23
CA ARG A 56 12.76 -15.09 8.26
C ARG A 56 11.28 -15.34 8.48
N GLN A 57 10.41 -14.46 7.98
CA GLN A 57 8.98 -14.46 8.27
C GLN A 57 8.67 -14.35 9.77
N GLU A 58 9.49 -13.60 10.50
CA GLU A 58 9.43 -13.47 11.96
C GLU A 58 9.34 -11.99 12.34
N PHE A 59 8.70 -11.67 13.48
CA PHE A 59 8.82 -10.34 14.07
C PHE A 59 10.06 -10.26 14.94
N TYR A 60 10.67 -9.07 14.98
CA TYR A 60 11.70 -8.76 15.96
C TYR A 60 11.15 -8.73 17.40
N SER A 61 9.83 -8.67 17.57
CA SER A 61 9.13 -8.81 18.86
C SER A 61 7.83 -9.62 18.72
N VAL A 62 7.80 -10.81 19.32
CA VAL A 62 6.58 -11.63 19.47
C VAL A 62 5.55 -10.96 20.37
N GLU A 63 5.98 -10.04 21.23
CA GLU A 63 5.08 -9.34 22.15
C GLU A 63 4.06 -8.48 21.42
N LEU A 64 4.41 -7.87 20.28
CA LEU A 64 3.48 -7.10 19.46
C LEU A 64 2.34 -7.97 18.92
N LEU A 65 2.66 -9.18 18.44
CA LEU A 65 1.69 -10.12 17.89
C LEU A 65 0.83 -10.77 18.98
N ASN A 66 1.46 -11.21 20.07
CA ASN A 66 0.75 -11.78 21.22
C ASN A 66 -0.25 -10.79 21.79
N ARG A 67 0.16 -9.53 21.90
CA ARG A 67 -0.76 -8.46 22.26
C ARG A 67 -1.86 -8.39 21.21
N TRP A 68 -1.58 -8.08 19.95
CA TRP A 68 -2.61 -7.99 18.90
C TRP A 68 -3.65 -9.12 18.94
N ASN A 69 -3.20 -10.37 19.10
CA ASN A 69 -4.04 -11.57 19.16
C ASN A 69 -4.91 -11.68 20.40
N SER A 70 -4.43 -11.21 21.56
CA SER A 70 -5.22 -11.25 22.79
C SER A 70 -6.49 -10.40 22.71
N ARG A 71 -6.57 -9.44 21.77
CA ARG A 71 -7.68 -8.47 21.60
C ARG A 71 -8.11 -7.77 22.90
N ASN A 72 -7.26 -7.81 23.95
CA ASN A 72 -7.51 -7.24 25.27
C ASN A 72 -6.91 -5.83 25.36
N PHE A 73 -7.23 -4.97 24.39
CA PHE A 73 -6.88 -3.55 24.44
C PHE A 73 -8.16 -2.74 24.53
N GLU A 74 -8.26 -1.90 25.55
CA GLU A 74 -9.39 -0.99 25.67
C GLU A 74 -9.28 0.06 24.56
N ARG A 75 -10.38 0.32 23.84
CA ARG A 75 -10.41 1.38 22.81
C ARG A 75 -10.10 2.77 23.39
N ASP A 76 -10.24 2.92 24.70
CA ASP A 76 -9.98 4.15 25.45
C ASP A 76 -8.57 4.20 26.05
N SER A 77 -7.71 3.21 25.79
CA SER A 77 -6.31 3.24 26.22
C SER A 77 -5.58 4.43 25.59
N GLU A 78 -4.91 5.23 26.42
CA GLU A 78 -4.05 6.30 25.90
C GLU A 78 -2.93 5.71 25.05
N ILE A 79 -2.74 6.23 23.84
CA ILE A 79 -1.55 5.95 23.03
C ILE A 79 -0.37 6.65 23.70
N GLY A 80 0.17 6.00 24.73
CA GLY A 80 1.38 6.44 25.40
C GLY A 80 2.55 6.56 24.41
N LEU A 81 3.66 7.14 24.88
CA LEU A 81 4.87 7.24 24.07
C LEU A 81 5.42 5.85 23.72
N VAL A 82 5.63 5.56 22.44
CA VAL A 82 6.22 4.29 21.99
C VAL A 82 7.74 4.40 21.98
N VAL A 83 8.45 3.46 22.59
CA VAL A 83 9.92 3.49 22.64
C VAL A 83 10.47 2.55 21.59
N VAL A 84 11.43 3.00 20.80
CA VAL A 84 12.06 2.22 19.72
C VAL A 84 13.58 2.29 19.80
N ASP A 85 14.28 1.34 19.21
CA ASP A 85 15.73 1.41 19.05
C ASP A 85 16.14 2.29 17.84
N ARG A 86 17.45 2.43 17.62
CA ARG A 86 18.03 3.17 16.47
C ARG A 86 17.59 2.67 15.09
N ASN A 87 17.08 1.44 15.00
CA ASN A 87 16.57 0.82 13.78
C ASN A 87 15.03 0.87 13.69
N PHE A 88 14.38 1.62 14.59
CA PHE A 88 12.93 1.72 14.71
C PHE A 88 12.24 0.40 15.12
N ARG A 89 12.96 -0.49 15.79
CA ARG A 89 12.37 -1.71 16.38
C ARG A 89 11.79 -1.35 17.75
N ILE A 90 10.56 -1.78 18.02
CA ILE A 90 9.82 -1.41 19.24
C ILE A 90 10.47 -2.07 20.45
N LEU A 91 10.83 -1.25 21.43
CA LEU A 91 11.43 -1.63 22.71
C LEU A 91 10.44 -1.61 23.87
N ASP A 92 9.40 -0.77 23.78
CA ASP A 92 8.38 -0.61 24.81
C ASP A 92 7.08 -0.03 24.23
N ASN A 93 5.98 -0.23 24.98
CA ASN A 93 4.63 0.23 24.67
C ASN A 93 4.07 -0.32 23.35
N PHE A 94 4.17 -1.64 23.18
CA PHE A 94 3.53 -2.38 22.08
C PHE A 94 2.00 -2.18 22.04
N GLU A 95 1.37 -2.00 23.21
CA GLU A 95 -0.06 -1.70 23.31
C GLU A 95 -0.42 -0.35 22.68
N GLY A 96 0.40 0.69 22.85
CA GLY A 96 0.22 1.96 22.15
C GLY A 96 0.27 1.80 20.64
N VAL A 97 1.14 0.92 20.12
CA VAL A 97 1.19 0.59 18.69
C VAL A 97 -0.09 -0.13 18.24
N CYS A 98 -0.52 -1.17 18.96
CA CYS A 98 -1.77 -1.88 18.67
C CYS A 98 -3.00 -0.95 18.74
N THR A 99 -3.04 -0.06 19.73
CA THR A 99 -4.12 0.91 19.93
C THR A 99 -4.14 1.95 18.82
N ALA A 100 -2.97 2.45 18.40
CA ALA A 100 -2.86 3.34 17.25
C ALA A 100 -3.38 2.68 15.96
N PHE A 101 -3.14 1.38 15.78
CA PHE A 101 -3.71 0.61 14.66
C PHE A 101 -5.23 0.45 14.78
N LEU A 102 -5.75 0.19 15.98
CA LEU A 102 -7.19 0.07 16.23
C LEU A 102 -7.94 1.39 16.01
N LEU A 103 -7.27 2.52 16.29
CA LEU A 103 -7.81 3.87 16.11
C LEU A 103 -7.53 4.45 14.73
N GLU A 104 -6.95 3.66 13.82
CA GLU A 104 -6.69 4.04 12.41
C GLU A 104 -5.86 5.34 12.29
N LEU A 105 -4.83 5.48 13.13
CA LEU A 105 -3.95 6.65 13.07
C LEU A 105 -2.93 6.55 11.93
N ASP A 106 -2.75 7.66 11.22
CA ASP A 106 -1.71 7.79 10.17
C ASP A 106 -0.28 7.79 10.75
N GLU A 107 -0.10 8.45 11.90
CA GLU A 107 1.21 8.70 12.52
C GLU A 107 1.15 8.45 14.03
N ILE A 108 2.27 7.98 14.59
CA ILE A 108 2.45 7.77 16.02
C ILE A 108 3.71 8.48 16.52
N GLU A 109 3.65 9.04 17.74
CA GLU A 109 4.84 9.60 18.40
C GLU A 109 5.68 8.48 19.00
N ILE A 110 6.96 8.46 18.63
CA ILE A 110 7.96 7.52 19.12
C ILE A 110 9.09 8.25 19.84
N SER A 111 9.76 7.54 20.74
CA SER A 111 11.01 7.92 21.38
C SER A 111 12.08 6.91 21.03
N ILE A 112 13.10 7.35 20.29
CA ILE A 112 14.27 6.54 19.97
C ILE A 112 15.18 6.49 21.19
N ASP A 113 15.40 5.29 21.73
CA ASP A 113 16.41 5.00 22.75
C ASP A 113 17.68 4.51 22.05
N PHE A 114 18.76 5.29 22.15
CA PHE A 114 20.05 4.96 21.54
C PHE A 114 20.90 4.01 22.39
N SER A 115 20.51 3.79 23.64
CA SER A 115 21.25 2.93 24.59
C SER A 115 20.82 1.47 24.54
N ARG A 116 19.65 1.20 23.97
CA ARG A 116 19.06 -0.14 23.82
C ARG A 116 18.95 -0.50 22.34
N GLU A 117 19.20 -1.75 22.03
CA GLU A 117 19.01 -2.30 20.68
C GLU A 117 18.33 -3.65 20.79
N VAL A 118 17.38 -3.92 19.90
CA VAL A 118 16.81 -5.27 19.80
C VAL A 118 17.87 -6.17 19.19
N SER A 119 18.38 -7.12 19.99
CA SER A 119 19.40 -8.07 19.53
C SER A 119 18.89 -8.88 18.34
N GLU A 120 19.65 -8.92 17.26
CA GLU A 120 19.29 -9.68 16.04
C GLU A 120 19.17 -11.20 16.28
N GLY A 121 19.65 -11.68 17.44
CA GLY A 121 19.53 -13.07 17.90
C GLY A 121 18.29 -13.40 18.73
N THR A 122 17.51 -12.42 19.18
CA THR A 122 16.22 -12.67 19.86
C THR A 122 15.09 -12.77 18.83
N ALA A 123 15.25 -13.69 17.88
CA ALA A 123 14.11 -14.28 17.19
C ALA A 123 13.35 -15.11 18.21
N ILE A 124 12.23 -14.59 18.69
CA ILE A 124 11.39 -15.32 19.65
C ILE A 124 10.56 -16.31 18.83
N GLY A 125 11.09 -17.50 18.56
CA GLY A 125 10.33 -18.64 18.02
C GLY A 125 9.75 -18.50 16.60
N ASP A 126 9.50 -19.64 15.98
CA ASP A 126 8.69 -19.70 14.76
C ASP A 126 7.27 -19.23 15.09
N LEU A 127 6.71 -18.33 14.27
CA LEU A 127 5.30 -17.96 14.38
C LEU A 127 4.44 -19.21 14.18
N SER A 128 3.49 -19.42 15.10
CA SER A 128 2.41 -20.37 14.89
C SER A 128 1.58 -19.97 13.66
N LYS A 129 0.85 -20.94 13.09
CA LYS A 129 -0.05 -20.67 11.95
C LYS A 129 -1.07 -19.57 12.24
N ASP A 130 -1.51 -19.45 13.48
CA ASP A 130 -2.51 -18.44 13.87
C ASP A 130 -1.86 -17.06 14.03
N GLU A 131 -0.62 -16.98 14.49
CA GLU A 131 0.15 -15.73 14.50
C GLU A 131 0.48 -15.23 13.08
N CYS A 132 0.84 -16.14 12.15
CA CYS A 132 0.99 -15.80 10.74
C CYS A 132 -0.31 -15.27 10.13
N ARG A 133 -1.46 -15.89 10.45
CA ARG A 133 -2.78 -15.42 9.97
C ARG A 133 -3.13 -14.06 10.52
N ALA A 134 -2.94 -13.83 11.81
CA ALA A 134 -3.22 -12.55 12.43
C ALA A 134 -2.31 -11.43 11.93
N PHE A 135 -1.06 -11.75 11.61
CA PHE A 135 -0.16 -10.83 10.93
C PHE A 135 -0.65 -10.48 9.53
N ILE A 136 -1.04 -11.47 8.73
CA ILE A 136 -1.61 -11.24 7.39
C ILE A 136 -2.87 -10.39 7.52
N GLU A 137 -3.74 -10.69 8.48
CA GLU A 137 -4.94 -9.91 8.78
C GLU A 137 -4.57 -8.45 9.13
N LEU A 138 -3.67 -8.22 10.09
CA LEU A 138 -3.22 -6.89 10.47
C LEU A 138 -2.57 -6.13 9.31
N LYS A 139 -1.64 -6.75 8.56
CA LYS A 139 -1.02 -6.19 7.36
C LYS A 139 -2.06 -5.80 6.30
N ASN A 140 -3.10 -6.60 6.13
CA ASN A 140 -4.19 -6.35 5.19
C ASN A 140 -5.15 -5.25 5.69
N ARG A 141 -5.33 -5.10 7.00
CA ARG A 141 -6.08 -3.97 7.59
C ARG A 141 -5.32 -2.65 7.48
N CYS A 142 -3.99 -2.70 7.52
CA CYS A 142 -3.13 -1.53 7.33
C CYS A 142 -3.14 -1.00 5.87
N HIS A 143 -3.71 -1.72 4.92
CA HIS A 143 -3.82 -1.27 3.54
C HIS A 143 -5.29 -1.30 3.09
N SER A 144 -5.99 -0.20 3.31
CA SER A 144 -7.41 -0.05 2.98
C SER A 144 -7.66 0.37 1.53
N GLU A 145 -6.64 0.47 0.69
CA GLU A 145 -6.75 0.98 -0.69
C GLU A 145 -6.72 -0.16 -1.72
N ALA A 146 -7.67 -0.13 -2.64
CA ALA A 146 -7.64 -0.94 -3.85
C ALA A 146 -7.39 -0.05 -5.08
N VAL A 147 -6.72 -0.61 -6.08
CA VAL A 147 -6.37 0.08 -7.32
C VAL A 147 -7.02 -0.60 -8.50
N SER A 148 -7.65 0.18 -9.37
CA SER A 148 -8.23 -0.30 -10.61
C SER A 148 -7.94 0.58 -11.81
N ILE A 149 -8.15 0.01 -12.98
CA ILE A 149 -7.91 0.62 -14.29
C ILE A 149 -9.14 0.34 -15.16
N VAL A 150 -9.75 1.41 -15.65
CA VAL A 150 -10.74 1.38 -16.72
C VAL A 150 -9.99 1.63 -18.03
N TRP A 151 -10.12 0.71 -18.97
CA TRP A 151 -9.48 0.81 -20.28
C TRP A 151 -10.33 1.62 -21.26
N ALA A 152 -9.71 2.17 -22.30
CA ALA A 152 -10.34 3.02 -23.33
C ALA A 152 -11.76 2.59 -23.78
N PRO A 153 -12.04 1.32 -24.13
CA PRO A 153 -13.36 0.92 -24.59
C PRO A 153 -14.50 1.19 -23.60
N ALA A 154 -14.18 1.27 -22.30
CA ALA A 154 -15.12 1.49 -21.22
C ALA A 154 -15.11 2.93 -20.68
N ILE A 155 -14.21 3.80 -21.15
CA ILE A 155 -14.09 5.19 -20.66
C ILE A 155 -15.36 6.00 -20.94
N LYS A 156 -16.09 5.69 -22.02
CA LYS A 156 -17.39 6.34 -22.30
C LYS A 156 -18.45 6.12 -21.21
N HIS A 157 -18.24 5.12 -20.34
CA HIS A 157 -19.12 4.79 -19.21
C HIS A 157 -18.46 5.08 -17.85
N ILE A 158 -17.42 5.93 -17.81
CA ILE A 158 -16.61 6.13 -16.60
C ILE A 158 -17.41 6.66 -15.41
N ASP A 159 -18.35 7.57 -15.64
CA ASP A 159 -19.13 8.18 -14.57
C ASP A 159 -20.02 7.12 -13.90
N GLU A 160 -20.71 6.29 -14.69
CA GLU A 160 -21.50 5.17 -14.18
C GLU A 160 -20.62 4.13 -13.44
N ILE A 161 -19.42 3.84 -13.95
CA ILE A 161 -18.47 2.94 -13.27
C ILE A 161 -18.05 3.51 -11.92
N LYS A 162 -17.76 4.81 -11.85
CA LYS A 162 -17.42 5.47 -10.58
C LYS A 162 -18.57 5.44 -9.60
N GLU A 163 -19.79 5.71 -10.06
CA GLU A 163 -20.99 5.61 -9.22
C GLU A 163 -21.16 4.18 -8.65
N GLU A 164 -20.94 3.14 -9.45
CA GLU A 164 -20.97 1.74 -8.96
C GLU A 164 -19.91 1.45 -7.88
N ILE A 165 -18.72 2.04 -8.00
CA ILE A 165 -17.65 1.93 -7.00
C ILE A 165 -18.05 2.70 -5.72
N GLU A 166 -18.46 3.97 -5.86
CA GLU A 166 -18.81 4.87 -4.76
C GLU A 166 -20.01 4.41 -3.94
N LYS A 167 -20.91 3.57 -4.50
CA LYS A 167 -21.99 2.92 -3.75
C LYS A 167 -21.49 2.15 -2.51
N ASN A 168 -20.28 1.59 -2.58
CA ASN A 168 -19.73 0.73 -1.53
C ASN A 168 -18.38 1.21 -1.01
N TYR A 169 -17.63 1.96 -1.82
CA TYR A 169 -16.21 2.24 -1.60
C TYR A 169 -15.89 3.69 -1.95
N PRO A 170 -15.47 4.53 -0.98
CA PRO A 170 -15.07 5.90 -1.25
C PRO A 170 -13.94 5.97 -2.28
N ILE A 171 -14.13 6.71 -3.37
CA ILE A 171 -13.05 6.97 -4.33
C ILE A 171 -12.12 8.03 -3.73
N LEU A 172 -10.86 7.65 -3.53
CA LEU A 172 -9.81 8.51 -3.00
C LEU A 172 -9.15 9.33 -4.11
N LYS A 173 -8.98 8.71 -5.29
CA LYS A 173 -8.27 9.34 -6.40
C LYS A 173 -8.66 8.77 -7.75
N THR A 174 -8.61 9.64 -8.75
CA THR A 174 -8.66 9.23 -10.16
C THR A 174 -7.47 9.80 -10.92
N TYR A 175 -6.95 9.03 -11.86
CA TYR A 175 -5.98 9.45 -12.86
C TYR A 175 -6.61 9.32 -14.24
N ASN A 176 -6.52 10.35 -15.05
CA ASN A 176 -6.90 10.31 -16.45
C ASN A 176 -5.62 10.43 -17.26
N ILE A 177 -5.24 9.37 -17.97
CA ILE A 177 -3.93 9.28 -18.60
C ILE A 177 -4.12 8.96 -20.08
N ALA A 178 -3.57 9.81 -20.94
CA ALA A 178 -3.44 9.55 -22.38
C ALA A 178 -1.98 9.28 -22.72
N PHE A 179 -1.69 8.42 -23.70
CA PHE A 179 -0.35 8.09 -24.14
C PHE A 179 -0.10 8.64 -25.53
N LYS A 180 1.13 9.14 -25.74
CA LYS A 180 1.53 9.82 -26.98
C LYS A 180 1.41 8.96 -28.24
N ASP A 181 1.65 7.66 -28.11
CA ASP A 181 1.74 6.73 -29.23
C ASP A 181 1.47 5.29 -28.77
N LYS A 182 1.34 4.40 -29.77
CA LYS A 182 1.04 2.99 -29.58
C LYS A 182 2.11 2.26 -28.77
N ASP A 183 3.37 2.61 -28.96
CA ASP A 183 4.51 1.90 -28.35
C ASP A 183 4.64 2.27 -26.87
N ALA A 184 4.47 3.55 -26.54
CA ALA A 184 4.34 4.06 -25.18
C ALA A 184 3.20 3.33 -24.43
N PHE A 185 2.02 3.27 -25.06
CA PHE A 185 0.88 2.57 -24.47
C PHE A 185 1.13 1.07 -24.30
N ALA A 186 1.70 0.40 -25.30
CA ALA A 186 2.00 -1.03 -25.24
C ALA A 186 3.01 -1.35 -24.12
N ASN A 187 4.05 -0.54 -23.98
CA ASN A 187 5.03 -0.68 -22.90
C ASN A 187 4.40 -0.47 -21.53
N TYR A 188 3.47 0.48 -21.42
CA TYR A 188 2.76 0.73 -20.18
C TYR A 188 1.82 -0.44 -19.80
N VAL A 189 1.09 -1.01 -20.77
CA VAL A 189 0.28 -2.21 -20.56
C VAL A 189 1.14 -3.38 -20.05
N LYS A 190 2.32 -3.60 -20.63
CA LYS A 190 3.26 -4.62 -20.14
C LYS A 190 3.64 -4.38 -18.69
N LYS A 191 3.93 -3.12 -18.31
CA LYS A 191 4.30 -2.77 -16.95
C LYS A 191 3.17 -3.02 -15.95
N ILE A 192 1.92 -2.74 -16.31
CA ILE A 192 0.74 -3.06 -15.49
C ILE A 192 0.69 -4.55 -15.14
N TYR A 193 0.97 -5.42 -16.12
CA TYR A 193 0.80 -6.87 -15.98
C TYR A 193 2.08 -7.65 -15.63
N GLU A 194 3.19 -6.96 -15.32
CA GLU A 194 4.47 -7.59 -15.01
C GLU A 194 4.41 -8.58 -13.82
N TYR A 195 3.50 -8.36 -12.87
CA TYR A 195 3.36 -9.18 -11.66
C TYR A 195 2.47 -10.42 -11.79
N ASP A 196 1.52 -10.45 -12.74
CA ASP A 196 0.43 -11.44 -12.76
C ASP A 196 0.14 -12.02 -14.17
N GLY A 197 0.85 -11.55 -15.20
CA GLY A 197 0.65 -11.99 -16.57
C GLY A 197 1.72 -12.97 -17.05
N THR A 198 1.31 -14.07 -17.69
CA THR A 198 2.22 -14.80 -18.58
C THR A 198 2.56 -13.93 -19.80
N GLU A 199 3.74 -14.08 -20.38
CA GLU A 199 4.17 -13.26 -21.53
C GLU A 199 3.16 -13.32 -22.69
N GLU A 200 2.61 -14.51 -22.95
CA GLU A 200 1.57 -14.72 -23.97
C GLU A 200 0.27 -13.98 -23.64
N PHE A 201 -0.15 -13.99 -22.37
CA PHE A 201 -1.34 -13.27 -21.93
C PHE A 201 -1.17 -11.76 -22.04
N ILE A 202 0.00 -11.24 -21.66
CA ILE A 202 0.36 -9.83 -21.80
C ILE A 202 0.35 -9.43 -23.28
N ARG A 203 0.93 -10.26 -24.15
CA ARG A 203 0.93 -10.04 -25.61
C ARG A 203 -0.49 -9.92 -26.16
N ILE A 204 -1.35 -10.91 -25.87
CA ILE A 204 -2.75 -10.93 -26.33
C ILE A 204 -3.50 -9.68 -25.86
N LYS A 205 -3.35 -9.30 -24.58
CA LYS A 205 -3.98 -8.09 -24.03
C LYS A 205 -3.49 -6.83 -24.71
N THR A 206 -2.18 -6.70 -24.86
CA THR A 206 -1.55 -5.54 -25.49
C THR A 206 -2.05 -5.36 -26.92
N GLU A 207 -2.04 -6.43 -27.72
CA GLU A 207 -2.52 -6.43 -29.12
C GLU A 207 -3.98 -6.00 -29.28
N ARG A 208 -4.80 -6.22 -28.25
CA ARG A 208 -6.22 -5.84 -28.23
C ARG A 208 -6.39 -4.39 -27.78
N LEU A 209 -5.73 -3.99 -26.70
CA LEU A 209 -5.82 -2.65 -26.14
C LEU A 209 -5.32 -1.58 -27.11
N VAL A 210 -4.22 -1.85 -27.84
CA VAL A 210 -3.65 -0.93 -28.84
C VAL A 210 -4.54 -0.70 -30.07
N LYS A 211 -5.69 -1.36 -30.18
CA LYS A 211 -6.70 -1.07 -31.22
C LYS A 211 -7.71 0.00 -30.79
N SER A 212 -7.67 0.39 -29.53
CA SER A 212 -8.52 1.42 -28.94
C SER A 212 -7.73 2.72 -28.77
N GLU A 213 -8.38 3.76 -28.23
CA GLU A 213 -7.67 4.95 -27.79
C GLU A 213 -6.56 4.60 -26.79
N PHE A 214 -5.42 5.28 -26.87
CA PHE A 214 -4.30 5.09 -25.97
C PHE A 214 -4.54 5.85 -24.67
N ARG A 215 -5.62 5.49 -23.97
CA ARG A 215 -6.11 6.20 -22.80
C ARG A 215 -6.60 5.22 -21.75
N ILE A 216 -6.37 5.56 -20.49
CA ILE A 216 -6.88 4.83 -19.34
C ILE A 216 -7.41 5.78 -18.27
N ILE A 217 -8.28 5.26 -17.41
CA ILE A 217 -8.63 5.89 -16.15
C ILE A 217 -8.17 4.98 -15.00
N GLY A 218 -7.20 5.43 -14.21
CA GLY A 218 -6.82 4.77 -12.97
C GLY A 218 -7.69 5.25 -11.81
N ILE A 219 -8.18 4.36 -10.95
CA ILE A 219 -9.02 4.69 -9.80
C ILE A 219 -8.40 4.06 -8.56
N ILE A 220 -8.21 4.86 -7.51
CA ILE A 220 -7.84 4.40 -6.17
C ILE A 220 -9.04 4.64 -5.27
N TYR A 221 -9.47 3.62 -4.55
CA TYR A 221 -10.65 3.65 -3.69
C TYR A 221 -10.39 2.88 -2.40
N GLU A 222 -11.10 3.28 -1.35
CA GLU A 222 -11.01 2.68 -0.04
C GLU A 222 -11.97 1.48 0.07
N ILE A 223 -11.42 0.31 0.37
CA ILE A 223 -12.16 -0.95 0.53
C ILE A 223 -12.26 -1.41 1.99
N GLY A 224 -11.56 -0.72 2.90
CA GLY A 224 -11.47 -1.07 4.32
C GLY A 224 -10.84 -2.44 4.51
N ASP A 225 -11.42 -3.27 5.38
CA ASP A 225 -10.99 -4.66 5.61
C ASP A 225 -11.02 -5.47 4.28
N LEU A 226 -9.83 -5.81 3.77
CA LEU A 226 -9.65 -6.77 2.68
C LEU A 226 -10.07 -8.16 3.17
N GLN A 227 -11.30 -8.56 2.88
CA GLN A 227 -11.70 -9.96 3.06
C GLN A 227 -10.94 -10.81 2.04
N ILE A 228 -9.97 -11.58 2.51
CA ILE A 228 -9.06 -12.35 1.65
C ILE A 228 -9.57 -13.78 1.45
N ASP A 229 -9.52 -14.26 0.20
CA ASP A 229 -9.65 -15.68 -0.13
C ASP A 229 -8.44 -16.44 0.43
N SER A 230 -8.69 -17.33 1.40
CA SER A 230 -7.65 -18.08 2.11
C SER A 230 -6.82 -19.02 1.23
N LYS A 231 -7.26 -19.30 -0.01
CA LYS A 231 -6.53 -20.15 -0.97
C LYS A 231 -5.69 -19.34 -1.94
N LYS A 232 -6.12 -18.12 -2.30
CA LYS A 232 -5.48 -17.30 -3.33
C LYS A 232 -4.71 -16.09 -2.80
N GLY A 233 -5.06 -15.60 -1.62
CA GLY A 233 -4.52 -14.33 -1.11
C GLY A 233 -5.20 -13.09 -1.69
N ASP A 234 -6.28 -13.27 -2.44
CA ASP A 234 -6.98 -12.21 -3.18
C ASP A 234 -8.14 -11.60 -2.39
N SER A 235 -8.39 -10.30 -2.57
CA SER A 235 -9.58 -9.64 -2.04
C SER A 235 -10.87 -10.12 -2.71
N ILE A 236 -11.74 -10.76 -1.93
CA ILE A 236 -13.07 -11.20 -2.34
C ILE A 236 -13.93 -9.99 -2.76
N LYS A 237 -13.83 -8.88 -2.01
CA LYS A 237 -14.58 -7.64 -2.29
C LYS A 237 -14.18 -7.03 -3.64
N VAL A 238 -12.87 -6.91 -3.92
CA VAL A 238 -12.39 -6.42 -5.23
C VAL A 238 -12.80 -7.38 -6.34
N GLY A 239 -12.66 -8.70 -6.10
CA GLY A 239 -13.14 -9.77 -6.98
C GLY A 239 -14.57 -9.55 -7.43
N ASN A 240 -15.49 -9.42 -6.48
CA ASN A 240 -16.91 -9.23 -6.73
C ASN A 240 -17.20 -7.92 -7.49
N LEU A 241 -16.56 -6.82 -7.11
CA LEU A 241 -16.72 -5.52 -7.78
C LEU A 241 -16.26 -5.59 -9.25
N LYS A 242 -15.09 -6.16 -9.50
CA LYS A 242 -14.52 -6.33 -10.84
C LYS A 242 -15.43 -7.18 -11.72
N ASP A 243 -15.94 -8.28 -11.19
CA ASP A 243 -16.87 -9.16 -11.89
C ASP A 243 -18.21 -8.48 -12.19
N HIS A 244 -18.75 -7.74 -11.22
CA HIS A 244 -19.98 -6.95 -11.40
C HIS A 244 -19.83 -5.95 -12.53
N ILE A 245 -18.79 -5.10 -12.49
CA ILE A 245 -18.53 -4.10 -13.54
C ILE A 245 -18.37 -4.80 -14.91
N ARG A 246 -17.55 -5.85 -15.00
CA ARG A 246 -17.35 -6.58 -16.27
C ARG A 246 -18.66 -7.10 -16.87
N ARG A 247 -19.54 -7.66 -16.04
CA ARG A 247 -20.84 -8.19 -16.49
C ARG A 247 -21.77 -7.06 -16.93
N SER A 248 -21.86 -5.97 -16.17
CA SER A 248 -22.73 -4.83 -16.46
C SER A 248 -22.40 -4.11 -17.78
N TYR A 249 -21.13 -4.10 -18.19
CA TYR A 249 -20.69 -3.40 -19.41
C TYR A 249 -20.37 -4.33 -20.58
N ARG A 250 -20.60 -5.65 -20.43
CA ARG A 250 -20.28 -6.64 -21.45
C ARG A 250 -20.91 -6.37 -22.81
N GLU A 251 -22.18 -6.00 -22.82
CA GLU A 251 -22.95 -5.76 -24.04
C GLU A 251 -22.90 -4.30 -24.50
N ARG A 252 -22.32 -3.41 -23.66
CA ARG A 252 -22.29 -1.96 -23.85
C ARG A 252 -20.94 -1.45 -24.36
N VAL A 253 -19.95 -2.33 -24.47
CA VAL A 253 -18.59 -2.04 -24.93
C VAL A 253 -18.36 -2.77 -26.25
N ASP A 254 -18.02 -1.99 -27.28
CA ASP A 254 -17.76 -2.52 -28.62
C ASP A 254 -16.55 -3.45 -28.58
N ASN A 255 -16.66 -4.62 -29.22
CA ASN A 255 -15.63 -5.67 -29.20
C ASN A 255 -15.23 -6.10 -27.77
N TYR A 256 -16.22 -6.26 -26.87
CA TYR A 256 -15.99 -6.67 -25.49
C TYR A 256 -15.12 -7.92 -25.36
N ILE A 257 -14.13 -7.81 -24.48
CA ILE A 257 -13.26 -8.89 -24.06
C ILE A 257 -13.15 -8.78 -22.54
N PHE A 258 -13.30 -9.91 -21.85
CA PHE A 258 -13.50 -10.05 -20.39
C PHE A 258 -12.46 -9.37 -19.49
N ASP A 259 -11.39 -8.81 -20.06
CA ASP A 259 -10.26 -8.22 -19.37
C ASP A 259 -9.79 -6.86 -19.95
N VAL A 260 -10.60 -6.26 -20.83
CA VAL A 260 -10.32 -5.01 -21.56
C VAL A 260 -11.34 -3.91 -21.19
N VAL A 261 -12.16 -4.14 -20.16
CA VAL A 261 -13.09 -3.13 -19.60
C VAL A 261 -12.55 -2.57 -18.30
N TYR A 262 -12.32 -3.47 -17.34
CA TYR A 262 -11.91 -3.11 -15.99
C TYR A 262 -10.89 -4.11 -15.48
N HIS A 263 -9.75 -3.61 -15.01
CA HIS A 263 -8.74 -4.36 -14.28
C HIS A 263 -8.67 -3.83 -12.85
N ALA A 264 -8.48 -4.71 -11.88
CA ALA A 264 -8.28 -4.34 -10.49
C ALA A 264 -7.27 -5.29 -9.87
N ALA A 265 -6.41 -4.73 -9.01
CA ALA A 265 -5.46 -5.45 -8.17
C ALA A 265 -6.20 -6.11 -7.01
N PHE A 266 -5.86 -7.37 -6.72
CA PHE A 266 -6.54 -8.17 -5.70
C PHE A 266 -5.70 -8.35 -4.44
N SER A 267 -4.38 -8.29 -4.57
CA SER A 267 -3.42 -8.35 -3.47
C SER A 267 -2.84 -6.98 -3.15
N ARG A 268 -2.22 -6.87 -1.97
CA ARG A 268 -1.51 -5.65 -1.54
C ARG A 268 -0.33 -5.35 -2.47
N GLU A 269 0.43 -6.38 -2.81
CA GLU A 269 1.60 -6.29 -3.69
C GLU A 269 1.20 -5.74 -5.07
N GLU A 270 0.10 -6.23 -5.64
CA GLU A 270 -0.45 -5.68 -6.89
C GLU A 270 -0.98 -4.25 -6.71
N CYS A 271 -1.64 -3.92 -5.59
CA CYS A 271 -2.13 -2.57 -5.34
C CYS A 271 -0.97 -1.57 -5.26
N LEU A 272 0.11 -1.91 -4.56
CA LEU A 272 1.32 -1.09 -4.49
C LEU A 272 1.95 -0.90 -5.87
N HIS A 273 2.12 -2.00 -6.61
CA HIS A 273 2.66 -1.97 -7.97
C HIS A 273 1.80 -1.11 -8.90
N LEU A 274 0.49 -1.36 -8.99
CA LEU A 274 -0.39 -0.56 -9.85
C LEU A 274 -0.45 0.91 -9.41
N SER A 275 -0.43 1.19 -8.11
CA SER A 275 -0.38 2.56 -7.58
C SER A 275 0.88 3.27 -8.04
N GLU A 276 2.04 2.61 -8.01
CA GLU A 276 3.31 3.12 -8.50
C GLU A 276 3.28 3.33 -10.01
N VAL A 277 2.85 2.33 -10.78
CA VAL A 277 2.75 2.39 -12.25
C VAL A 277 1.85 3.56 -12.69
N LEU A 278 0.69 3.75 -12.04
CA LEU A 278 -0.21 4.88 -12.30
C LEU A 278 0.43 6.24 -11.99
N LYS A 279 1.25 6.34 -10.96
CA LYS A 279 1.96 7.59 -10.60
C LYS A 279 3.08 7.90 -11.59
N ASP A 280 3.71 6.87 -12.13
CA ASP A 280 4.87 6.95 -12.99
C ASP A 280 4.55 6.92 -14.49
N ALA A 281 3.27 7.10 -14.87
CA ALA A 281 2.83 7.06 -16.26
C ALA A 281 3.63 7.98 -17.21
N GLU A 282 4.09 9.14 -16.73
CA GLU A 282 4.95 10.06 -17.49
C GLU A 282 6.29 9.41 -17.92
N LYS A 283 6.86 8.52 -17.10
CA LYS A 283 8.09 7.77 -17.45
C LYS A 283 7.89 6.86 -18.66
N TYR A 284 6.64 6.52 -18.97
CA TYR A 284 6.24 5.65 -20.05
C TYR A 284 5.56 6.40 -21.21
N GLY A 285 5.67 7.73 -21.25
CA GLY A 285 5.07 8.55 -22.31
C GLY A 285 3.56 8.79 -22.14
N GLY A 286 3.04 8.63 -20.92
CA GLY A 286 1.70 9.05 -20.54
C GLY A 286 1.65 10.52 -20.13
N GLU A 287 0.53 11.18 -20.38
CA GLU A 287 0.21 12.54 -19.99
C GLU A 287 -1.07 12.53 -19.16
N PHE A 288 -1.02 13.17 -17.99
CA PHE A 288 -2.19 13.33 -17.14
C PHE A 288 -3.10 14.43 -17.69
N LEU A 289 -4.34 14.07 -18.03
CA LEU A 289 -5.38 14.96 -18.53
C LEU A 289 -6.17 15.62 -17.40
#